data_AF-A0A7Y1UKT5-F1
#
_entry.id   AF-A0A7Y1UKT5-F1
#
_cell.length_a   1.000
_cell.length_b   1.000
_cell.length_c   1.000
_cell.angle_alpha   90.00
_cell.angle_beta   90.00
_cell.angle_gamma   90.00
#
_symmetry.space_group_name_H-M   'P 1'
#
loop_
_entity.id
_entity.type
_entity.pdbx_description
1 polymer ?
#
loop_
_entity_poly.entity_id
_entity_poly.type
_entity_poly.pdbx_seq_one_letter_code
_entity_poly.pdbx_strand_id
1 'polypeptide(L)'
;MLGGEGSDTYLYYLGDGNDILREGPSTGQNRLFFGPGIEESDLSFEKAGIHLDILVRNASGSVTGTVRILAYYSTGQPPWIIEFDNGDTISQVIVAPGVPTNAPDLLEGSPDGDVIRGLGGGDDISGFDGDDYLEGGPDDDTLRGGLGSDVFGVGPGDGIDTIRFDPVERAPGDVDVLRFLSGIDPADVHLLEFTDRGELLVWPDREPLQYVVIENWDTAAAAADWPVQSIEFDGGTTWDAAAITSRIVTTFTGSDLNADGVTDLVAIALGINPFAIDLDGDGLTNLVERQLGTGLFDSDSDGDGVFDSADADPLDPHVTTFPGFSGDPLVIEIFTPSNAVVTP
;
A
#
# COMPACT_ATOMS: atom_id res chain seq x y z
N MET A 1 0.78 24.32 -27.21
CA MET A 1 0.20 23.89 -28.51
C MET A 1 -1.24 24.42 -28.63
N LEU A 2 -1.81 24.49 -29.84
CA LEU A 2 -3.18 24.99 -30.08
C LEU A 2 -4.01 23.94 -30.81
N GLY A 3 -5.19 23.61 -30.25
CA GLY A 3 -6.18 22.71 -30.84
C GLY A 3 -7.11 23.41 -31.81
N GLY A 4 -7.71 22.62 -32.70
CA GLY A 4 -8.64 23.07 -33.74
C GLY A 4 -10.10 22.86 -33.35
N GLU A 5 -10.98 22.71 -34.34
CA GLU A 5 -12.32 22.19 -34.12
C GLU A 5 -12.28 20.66 -34.07
N GLY A 6 -12.96 20.06 -33.09
CA GLY A 6 -13.10 18.60 -32.98
C GLY A 6 -12.34 18.02 -31.79
N SER A 7 -12.00 16.74 -31.91
CA SER A 7 -11.15 15.99 -30.98
C SER A 7 -9.70 16.12 -31.40
N ASP A 8 -8.85 16.67 -30.54
CA ASP A 8 -7.42 16.82 -30.78
C ASP A 8 -6.60 15.83 -29.93
N THR A 9 -5.39 15.50 -30.39
CA THR A 9 -4.42 14.70 -29.62
C THR A 9 -3.11 15.46 -29.50
N TYR A 10 -2.70 15.70 -28.26
CA TYR A 10 -1.43 16.30 -27.87
C TYR A 10 -0.49 15.21 -27.41
N LEU A 11 0.79 15.37 -27.72
CA LEU A 11 1.84 14.44 -27.33
C LEU A 11 2.81 15.18 -26.41
N TYR A 12 3.21 14.54 -25.32
CA TYR A 12 4.24 15.02 -24.42
C TYR A 12 5.25 13.90 -24.13
N TYR A 13 6.55 14.20 -24.27
CA TYR A 13 7.66 13.28 -24.02
C TYR A 13 8.65 13.83 -23.00
N LEU A 14 9.42 12.94 -22.38
CA LEU A 14 10.51 13.33 -21.47
C LEU A 14 11.47 14.32 -22.15
N GLY A 15 11.67 15.47 -21.51
CA GLY A 15 12.55 16.54 -22.00
C GLY A 15 11.86 17.63 -22.81
N ASP A 16 10.55 17.53 -23.08
CA ASP A 16 9.79 18.60 -23.74
C ASP A 16 9.70 19.88 -22.88
N GLY A 17 9.85 19.74 -21.56
CA GLY A 17 9.95 20.87 -20.63
C GLY A 17 8.57 21.38 -20.24
N ASN A 18 8.31 22.68 -20.46
CA ASN A 18 7.09 23.32 -19.97
C ASN A 18 6.17 23.73 -21.13
N ASP A 19 5.02 23.07 -21.23
CA ASP A 19 4.03 23.26 -22.27
C ASP A 19 2.74 23.90 -21.76
N ILE A 20 2.07 24.62 -22.66
CA ILE A 20 0.73 25.19 -22.42
C ILE A 20 -0.19 24.72 -23.56
N LEU A 21 -1.24 24.00 -23.19
CA LEU A 21 -2.31 23.57 -24.07
C LEU A 21 -3.48 24.55 -23.98
N ARG A 22 -3.97 24.99 -25.13
CA ARG A 22 -5.11 25.90 -25.22
C ARG A 22 -6.09 25.41 -26.26
N GLU A 23 -7.33 25.26 -25.82
CA GLU A 23 -8.44 24.85 -26.66
C GLU A 23 -9.33 26.00 -27.10
N GLY A 24 -9.92 25.82 -28.28
CA GLY A 24 -11.08 26.59 -28.72
C GLY A 24 -12.38 25.96 -28.17
N PRO A 25 -13.52 26.66 -28.29
CA PRO A 25 -14.81 26.04 -27.99
C PRO A 25 -15.05 24.88 -28.97
N SER A 26 -14.92 23.65 -28.48
CA SER A 26 -15.13 22.42 -29.26
C SER A 26 -16.08 21.47 -28.53
N THR A 27 -16.69 20.54 -29.26
CA THR A 27 -17.52 19.46 -28.72
C THR A 27 -16.85 18.09 -28.80
N GLY A 28 -15.57 18.03 -29.21
CA GLY A 28 -14.81 16.79 -29.32
C GLY A 28 -14.11 16.45 -28.01
N GLN A 29 -13.88 15.17 -27.74
CA GLN A 29 -13.03 14.74 -26.63
C GLN A 29 -11.57 14.93 -26.99
N ASN A 30 -10.82 15.68 -26.19
CA ASN A 30 -9.40 15.94 -26.43
C ASN A 30 -8.55 14.95 -25.66
N ARG A 31 -7.36 14.67 -26.19
CA ARG A 31 -6.44 13.69 -25.62
C ARG A 31 -5.06 14.32 -25.38
N LEU A 32 -4.51 14.15 -24.19
CA LEU A 32 -3.09 14.37 -23.90
C LEU A 32 -2.43 13.01 -23.71
N PHE A 33 -1.52 12.65 -24.60
CA PHE A 33 -0.77 11.40 -24.53
C PHE A 33 0.63 11.63 -23.97
N PHE A 34 0.93 10.97 -22.87
CA PHE A 34 2.27 10.86 -22.32
C PHE A 34 3.00 9.69 -22.98
N GLY A 35 4.14 9.99 -23.60
CA GLY A 35 4.95 8.99 -24.30
C GLY A 35 5.75 8.08 -23.37
N PRO A 36 6.41 7.05 -23.92
CA PRO A 36 7.11 6.04 -23.14
C PRO A 36 8.10 6.59 -22.12
N GLY A 37 8.09 5.99 -20.93
CA GLY A 37 8.92 6.41 -19.79
C GLY A 37 8.34 7.56 -18.97
N ILE A 38 7.06 7.87 -19.15
CA ILE A 38 6.26 8.69 -18.23
C ILE A 38 5.08 7.82 -17.82
N GLU A 39 5.07 7.40 -16.57
CA GLU A 39 3.99 6.63 -15.97
C GLU A 39 3.01 7.56 -15.25
N GLU A 40 1.82 7.08 -14.90
CA GLU A 40 0.85 7.88 -14.14
C GLU A 40 1.41 8.34 -12.79
N SER A 41 2.16 7.47 -12.13
CA SER A 41 2.85 7.73 -10.86
C SER A 41 3.92 8.83 -10.95
N ASP A 42 4.40 9.16 -12.16
CA ASP A 42 5.33 10.28 -12.37
C ASP A 42 4.61 11.64 -12.36
N LEU A 43 3.27 11.68 -12.38
CA LEU A 43 2.50 12.90 -12.51
C LEU A 43 2.01 13.44 -11.16
N SER A 44 2.00 14.76 -11.02
CA SER A 44 1.23 15.46 -9.98
C SER A 44 0.30 16.48 -10.63
N PHE A 45 -0.89 16.66 -10.07
CA PHE A 45 -1.91 17.55 -10.62
C PHE A 45 -2.13 18.74 -9.70
N GLU A 46 -2.10 19.95 -10.25
CA GLU A 46 -2.32 21.20 -9.53
C GLU A 46 -3.42 22.04 -10.22
N LYS A 47 -4.38 22.54 -9.44
CA LYS A 47 -5.39 23.47 -9.96
C LYS A 47 -4.93 24.91 -9.84
N ALA A 48 -4.55 25.50 -10.96
CA ALA A 48 -4.18 26.91 -11.07
C ALA A 48 -5.36 27.77 -11.54
N GLY A 49 -6.26 28.10 -10.61
CA GLY A 49 -7.48 28.87 -10.90
C GLY A 49 -8.47 28.05 -11.72
N ILE A 50 -8.60 28.36 -13.02
CA ILE A 50 -9.43 27.58 -13.97
C ILE A 50 -8.59 26.64 -14.86
N HIS A 51 -7.27 26.62 -14.67
CA HIS A 51 -6.35 25.79 -15.44
C HIS A 51 -5.97 24.56 -14.63
N LEU A 52 -5.65 23.47 -15.34
CA LEU A 52 -4.99 22.30 -14.76
C LEU A 52 -3.50 22.38 -15.08
N ASP A 53 -2.66 22.22 -14.08
CA ASP A 53 -1.22 22.01 -14.22
C ASP A 53 -0.90 20.54 -13.94
N ILE A 54 -0.15 19.93 -14.84
CA ILE A 54 0.34 18.56 -14.72
C ILE A 54 1.86 18.67 -14.60
N LEU A 55 2.42 18.24 -13.46
CA LEU A 55 3.84 18.27 -13.18
C LEU A 55 4.41 16.88 -13.45
N VAL A 56 5.43 16.80 -14.29
CA VAL A 56 6.10 15.53 -14.62
C VAL A 56 7.36 15.42 -13.77
N ARG A 57 7.40 14.44 -12.88
CA ARG A 57 8.52 14.17 -11.97
C ARG A 57 9.41 13.08 -12.53
N ASN A 58 10.61 12.99 -11.99
CA ASN A 58 11.48 11.84 -12.18
C ASN A 58 11.42 10.92 -10.96
N ALA A 59 12.10 9.78 -11.03
CA ALA A 59 12.22 8.82 -9.92
C ALA A 59 12.80 9.39 -8.60
N SER A 60 13.39 10.60 -8.62
CA SER A 60 13.84 11.30 -7.40
C SER A 60 12.82 12.32 -6.86
N GLY A 61 11.61 12.35 -7.42
CA GLY A 61 10.54 13.29 -7.07
C GLY A 61 10.72 14.70 -7.62
N SER A 62 11.77 14.98 -8.39
CA SER A 62 12.05 16.32 -8.91
C SER A 62 11.24 16.61 -10.17
N VAL A 63 10.58 17.77 -10.24
CA VAL A 63 9.81 18.20 -11.41
C VAL A 63 10.77 18.48 -12.58
N THR A 64 10.61 17.73 -13.66
CA THR A 64 11.43 17.81 -14.88
C THR A 64 10.74 18.54 -16.02
N GLY A 65 9.41 18.68 -15.96
CA GLY A 65 8.61 19.46 -16.90
C GLY A 65 7.17 19.63 -16.43
N THR A 66 6.38 20.39 -17.18
CA THR A 66 4.99 20.71 -16.83
C THR A 66 4.11 20.83 -18.07
N VAL A 67 2.85 20.42 -17.97
CA VAL A 67 1.82 20.70 -18.97
C VAL A 67 0.69 21.48 -18.32
N ARG A 68 0.45 22.71 -18.77
CA ARG A 68 -0.72 23.51 -18.35
C ARG A 68 -1.84 23.39 -19.37
N ILE A 69 -2.98 22.85 -18.97
CA ILE A 69 -4.21 22.85 -19.75
C ILE A 69 -5.06 24.06 -19.38
N LEU A 70 -5.19 25.01 -20.32
CA LEU A 70 -5.91 26.24 -20.05
C LEU A 70 -7.42 26.02 -20.01
N ALA A 71 -8.06 26.59 -18.98
CA ALA A 71 -9.51 26.64 -18.81
C ALA A 71 -10.13 25.26 -18.57
N TYR A 72 -9.32 24.25 -18.23
CA TYR A 72 -9.73 22.88 -17.91
C TYR A 72 -11.00 22.81 -17.04
N TYR A 73 -11.09 23.65 -16.00
CA TYR A 73 -12.22 23.68 -15.06
C TYR A 73 -13.35 24.65 -15.44
N SER A 74 -13.32 25.25 -16.63
CA SER A 74 -14.38 26.16 -17.08
C SER A 74 -15.59 25.37 -17.56
N THR A 75 -16.79 25.90 -17.32
CA THR A 75 -18.01 25.31 -17.86
C THR A 75 -18.01 25.36 -19.39
N GLY A 76 -18.51 24.29 -20.02
CA GLY A 76 -18.61 24.18 -21.49
C GLY A 76 -17.29 23.84 -22.21
N GLN A 77 -16.28 23.36 -21.50
CA GLN A 77 -15.08 22.81 -22.12
C GLN A 77 -15.29 21.37 -22.63
N PRO A 78 -14.55 20.97 -23.67
CA PRO A 78 -14.49 19.58 -24.10
C PRO A 78 -13.90 18.68 -23.00
N PRO A 79 -14.34 17.42 -22.89
CA PRO A 79 -13.74 16.45 -21.98
C PRO A 79 -12.30 16.14 -22.41
N TRP A 80 -11.44 15.88 -21.43
CA TRP A 80 -10.04 15.51 -21.63
C TRP A 80 -9.81 14.06 -21.25
N ILE A 81 -9.06 13.34 -22.07
CA ILE A 81 -8.43 12.06 -21.70
C ILE A 81 -6.94 12.31 -21.60
N ILE A 82 -6.34 11.97 -20.48
CA ILE A 82 -4.90 11.75 -20.39
C ILE A 82 -4.67 10.27 -20.67
N GLU A 83 -3.73 9.92 -21.54
CA GLU A 83 -3.43 8.54 -21.91
C GLU A 83 -1.92 8.27 -21.83
N PHE A 84 -1.55 7.06 -21.44
CA PHE A 84 -0.17 6.60 -21.31
C PHE A 84 0.16 5.54 -22.37
N ASP A 85 1.45 5.24 -22.54
CA ASP A 85 1.92 4.30 -23.57
C ASP A 85 1.51 2.84 -23.32
N ASN A 86 1.22 2.49 -22.06
CA ASN A 86 0.66 1.20 -21.65
C ASN A 86 -0.85 1.07 -21.95
N GLY A 87 -1.52 2.16 -22.33
CA GLY A 87 -2.95 2.21 -22.64
C GLY A 87 -3.84 2.69 -21.49
N ASP A 88 -3.28 3.00 -20.32
CA ASP A 88 -4.04 3.55 -19.20
C ASP A 88 -4.54 4.95 -19.52
N THR A 89 -5.68 5.32 -18.92
CA THR A 89 -6.33 6.61 -19.18
C THR A 89 -6.91 7.27 -17.94
N ILE A 90 -6.70 8.58 -17.79
CA ILE A 90 -7.41 9.44 -16.83
C ILE A 90 -8.43 10.27 -17.60
N SER A 91 -9.71 10.02 -17.37
CA SER A 91 -10.82 10.69 -18.11
C SER A 91 -11.27 12.00 -17.46
N GLN A 92 -10.79 12.31 -16.26
CA GLN A 92 -11.04 13.55 -15.55
C GLN A 92 -9.99 13.76 -14.46
N VAL A 93 -9.49 14.99 -14.33
CA VAL A 93 -8.56 15.40 -13.28
C VAL A 93 -9.21 16.49 -12.47
N ILE A 94 -9.82 16.13 -11.36
CA ILE A 94 -10.30 17.10 -10.40
C ILE A 94 -9.28 17.17 -9.27
N VAL A 95 -8.72 18.37 -9.06
CA VAL A 95 -7.87 18.62 -7.91
C VAL A 95 -8.79 19.16 -6.81
N ALA A 96 -8.96 18.36 -5.77
CA ALA A 96 -9.58 18.71 -4.50
C ALA A 96 -9.12 20.10 -4.01
N PRO A 97 -9.96 20.89 -3.31
CA PRO A 97 -9.50 22.03 -2.51
C PRO A 97 -8.48 21.62 -1.44
N GLY A 98 -7.21 21.58 -1.83
CA GLY A 98 -6.06 21.26 -1.00
C GLY A 98 -4.89 21.04 -1.95
N VAL A 99 -3.72 21.60 -1.66
CA VAL A 99 -2.52 21.22 -2.42
C VAL A 99 -1.91 20.09 -1.60
N PRO A 100 -1.95 18.83 -2.06
CA PRO A 100 -1.35 17.73 -1.31
C PRO A 100 0.13 18.01 -1.09
N THR A 101 0.63 17.65 0.09
CA THR A 101 1.98 17.89 0.56
C THR A 101 2.63 16.59 1.04
N ASN A 102 3.88 16.64 1.52
CA ASN A 102 4.49 15.48 2.21
C ASN A 102 4.29 15.60 3.74
N ALA A 103 3.14 16.13 4.16
CA ALA A 103 2.77 16.33 5.54
C ALA A 103 1.26 16.08 5.66
N PRO A 104 0.75 15.77 6.88
CA PRO A 104 -0.66 15.49 7.08
C PRO A 104 -1.59 16.57 6.53
N ASP A 105 -2.44 16.17 5.60
CA ASP A 105 -3.40 17.01 4.89
C ASP A 105 -4.85 16.57 5.17
N LEU A 106 -5.75 17.53 4.98
CA LEU A 106 -7.19 17.27 4.87
C LEU A 106 -7.57 17.52 3.42
N LEU A 107 -7.89 16.45 2.70
CA LEU A 107 -8.21 16.49 1.28
C LEU A 107 -9.68 16.15 1.10
N GLU A 108 -10.41 17.09 0.50
CA GLU A 108 -11.85 16.99 0.28
C GLU A 108 -12.10 17.08 -1.21
N GLY A 109 -12.80 16.10 -1.79
CA GLY A 109 -13.24 16.08 -3.17
C GLY A 109 -14.42 17.00 -3.39
N SER A 110 -15.25 16.62 -4.34
CA SER A 110 -16.35 17.39 -4.88
C SER A 110 -17.57 16.49 -5.07
N PRO A 111 -18.70 17.03 -5.53
CA PRO A 111 -19.84 16.18 -5.89
C PRO A 111 -19.74 15.49 -7.27
N ASP A 112 -18.57 15.53 -7.91
CA ASP A 112 -18.28 14.91 -9.21
C ASP A 112 -17.13 13.90 -9.01
N GLY A 113 -16.98 12.88 -9.86
CA GLY A 113 -15.89 11.89 -9.71
C GLY A 113 -14.48 12.50 -9.73
N ASP A 114 -13.76 12.32 -8.63
CA ASP A 114 -12.46 12.92 -8.30
C ASP A 114 -11.28 11.93 -8.43
N VAL A 115 -10.07 12.48 -8.58
CA VAL A 115 -8.82 11.71 -8.45
C VAL A 115 -7.98 12.42 -7.37
N ILE A 116 -7.91 11.82 -6.19
CA ILE A 116 -7.24 12.41 -5.02
C ILE A 116 -6.02 11.56 -4.64
N ARG A 117 -4.87 12.22 -4.56
CA ARG A 117 -3.61 11.61 -4.11
C ARG A 117 -3.04 12.41 -2.93
N GLY A 118 -2.89 11.75 -1.78
CA GLY A 118 -2.39 12.35 -0.54
C GLY A 118 -0.92 12.77 -0.61
N LEU A 119 -0.12 11.96 -1.31
CA LEU A 119 1.34 12.00 -1.34
C LEU A 119 1.91 11.38 -0.07
N GLY A 120 2.52 12.15 0.84
CA GLY A 120 3.13 11.55 2.03
C GLY A 120 2.65 12.23 3.30
N GLY A 121 2.71 11.52 4.41
CA GLY A 121 2.15 11.95 5.69
C GLY A 121 0.71 11.46 5.86
N GLY A 122 0.30 11.19 7.10
CA GLY A 122 -1.02 10.61 7.36
C GLY A 122 -2.16 11.60 7.13
N ASP A 123 -2.87 11.40 6.02
CA ASP A 123 -3.91 12.26 5.46
C ASP A 123 -5.33 11.80 5.87
N ASP A 124 -6.29 12.75 5.87
CA ASP A 124 -7.73 12.45 5.91
C ASP A 124 -8.32 12.86 4.56
N ILE A 125 -8.64 11.87 3.73
CA ILE A 125 -9.10 12.02 2.36
C ILE A 125 -10.59 11.65 2.27
N SER A 126 -11.41 12.56 1.73
CA SER A 126 -12.84 12.34 1.48
C SER A 126 -13.17 12.67 0.03
N GLY A 127 -13.75 11.74 -0.73
CA GLY A 127 -14.19 11.92 -2.12
C GLY A 127 -15.50 12.71 -2.23
N PHE A 128 -16.48 12.39 -1.37
CA PHE A 128 -17.85 12.92 -1.33
C PHE A 128 -18.83 12.23 -2.29
N ASP A 129 -19.38 12.92 -3.29
CA ASP A 129 -20.30 12.28 -4.24
C ASP A 129 -19.56 12.11 -5.56
N GLY A 130 -19.79 11.02 -6.27
CA GLY A 130 -19.11 10.75 -7.53
C GLY A 130 -18.44 9.38 -7.52
N ASP A 131 -17.92 8.97 -8.67
CA ASP A 131 -17.09 7.76 -8.74
C ASP A 131 -15.64 8.21 -8.56
N ASP A 132 -15.08 8.04 -7.36
CA ASP A 132 -13.79 8.62 -6.98
C ASP A 132 -12.63 7.63 -7.07
N TYR A 133 -11.43 8.13 -7.32
CA TYR A 133 -10.17 7.39 -7.12
C TYR A 133 -9.36 8.06 -6.01
N LEU A 134 -9.10 7.32 -4.93
CA LEU A 134 -8.41 7.80 -3.73
C LEU A 134 -7.14 6.98 -3.47
N GLU A 135 -6.00 7.65 -3.33
CA GLU A 135 -4.71 7.05 -2.99
C GLU A 135 -4.08 7.91 -1.88
N GLY A 136 -3.85 7.32 -0.72
CA GLY A 136 -3.21 8.01 0.41
C GLY A 136 -1.74 8.29 0.09
N GLY A 137 -1.00 7.21 -0.18
CA GLY A 137 0.43 7.22 -0.45
C GLY A 137 1.19 6.76 0.80
N PRO A 138 2.48 7.09 0.98
CA PRO A 138 3.21 6.68 2.17
C PRO A 138 2.71 7.32 3.47
N ASP A 139 2.91 6.59 4.57
CA ASP A 139 2.40 6.85 5.92
C ASP A 139 0.96 6.33 6.11
N ASP A 140 0.32 6.61 7.26
CA ASP A 140 -0.96 5.98 7.63
C ASP A 140 -2.14 6.90 7.31
N ASP A 141 -2.94 6.57 6.29
CA ASP A 141 -4.01 7.43 5.79
C ASP A 141 -5.42 6.98 6.19
N THR A 142 -6.37 7.92 6.16
CA THR A 142 -7.80 7.63 6.28
C THR A 142 -8.53 8.03 5.00
N LEU A 143 -9.17 7.06 4.34
CA LEU A 143 -9.84 7.25 3.05
C LEU A 143 -11.36 7.07 3.21
N ARG A 144 -12.15 7.99 2.64
CA ARG A 144 -13.61 7.91 2.53
C ARG A 144 -13.99 8.20 1.08
N GLY A 145 -14.51 7.21 0.36
CA GLY A 145 -15.03 7.40 -0.99
C GLY A 145 -16.27 8.30 -0.94
N GLY A 146 -17.38 7.71 -0.49
CA GLY A 146 -18.60 8.41 -0.15
C GLY A 146 -19.76 7.82 -0.93
N LEU A 147 -20.51 8.65 -1.65
CA LEU A 147 -21.59 8.24 -2.54
C LEU A 147 -21.04 7.98 -3.94
N GLY A 148 -21.26 6.80 -4.49
CA GLY A 148 -20.84 6.45 -5.85
C GLY A 148 -20.00 5.18 -5.84
N SER A 149 -19.36 4.86 -6.98
CA SER A 149 -18.53 3.67 -7.12
C SER A 149 -17.05 4.05 -7.04
N ASP A 150 -16.44 3.81 -5.88
CA ASP A 150 -15.12 4.36 -5.58
C ASP A 150 -13.98 3.35 -5.76
N VAL A 151 -12.77 3.84 -6.01
CA VAL A 151 -11.54 3.04 -6.13
C VAL A 151 -10.52 3.53 -5.12
N PHE A 152 -10.12 2.66 -4.21
CA PHE A 152 -9.05 2.91 -3.23
C PHE A 152 -7.75 2.27 -3.73
N GLY A 153 -6.80 3.09 -4.16
CA GLY A 153 -5.50 2.66 -4.66
C GLY A 153 -4.50 2.44 -3.53
N VAL A 154 -3.81 1.29 -3.53
CA VAL A 154 -2.78 0.94 -2.53
C VAL A 154 -1.55 0.38 -3.22
N GLY A 155 -0.42 1.06 -3.08
CA GLY A 155 0.90 0.70 -3.59
C GLY A 155 1.87 0.19 -2.51
N PRO A 156 3.05 -0.31 -2.90
CA PRO A 156 4.05 -0.76 -1.96
C PRO A 156 4.59 0.38 -1.08
N GLY A 157 4.51 0.23 0.24
CA GLY A 157 5.03 1.21 1.20
C GLY A 157 4.02 2.26 1.67
N ASP A 158 2.74 2.11 1.32
CA ASP A 158 1.64 2.99 1.72
C ASP A 158 1.22 2.83 3.20
N GLY A 159 2.09 2.31 4.06
CA GLY A 159 1.82 2.22 5.50
C GLY A 159 0.53 1.47 5.88
N ILE A 160 -0.13 1.97 6.91
CA ILE A 160 -1.36 1.40 7.48
C ILE A 160 -2.54 2.32 7.17
N ASP A 161 -3.29 1.96 6.13
CA ASP A 161 -4.44 2.73 5.69
C ASP A 161 -5.75 2.27 6.32
N THR A 162 -6.68 3.21 6.47
CA THR A 162 -8.04 2.94 6.93
C THR A 162 -9.05 3.40 5.90
N ILE A 163 -9.79 2.46 5.31
CA ILE A 163 -10.98 2.76 4.50
C ILE A 163 -12.17 2.84 5.45
N ARG A 164 -12.75 4.03 5.53
CA ARG A 164 -13.97 4.31 6.29
C ARG A 164 -15.15 4.39 5.36
N PHE A 165 -16.25 3.81 5.82
CA PHE A 165 -17.49 3.72 5.08
C PHE A 165 -18.66 4.07 6.00
N ASP A 166 -19.50 5.04 5.62
CA ASP A 166 -20.78 5.28 6.29
C ASP A 166 -21.90 4.54 5.53
N PRO A 167 -22.61 3.58 6.16
CA PRO A 167 -23.73 2.88 5.53
C PRO A 167 -24.86 3.77 5.01
N VAL A 168 -24.94 5.04 5.44
CA VAL A 168 -25.92 6.00 4.90
C VAL A 168 -25.54 6.53 3.52
N GLU A 169 -24.29 6.37 3.10
CA GLU A 169 -23.72 6.82 1.81
C GLU A 169 -23.82 5.74 0.71
N ARG A 170 -24.41 4.56 1.00
CA ARG A 170 -24.66 3.52 -0.02
C ARG A 170 -25.87 3.86 -0.91
N ALA A 171 -25.69 3.91 -2.22
CA ALA A 171 -26.80 3.79 -3.17
C ALA A 171 -26.86 2.39 -3.83
N PRO A 172 -28.06 1.91 -4.25
CA PRO A 172 -28.17 0.62 -4.91
C PRO A 172 -27.45 0.59 -6.26
N GLY A 173 -26.44 -0.27 -6.39
CA GLY A 173 -25.69 -0.47 -7.64
C GLY A 173 -24.28 0.11 -7.61
N ASP A 174 -23.93 0.85 -6.56
CA ASP A 174 -22.58 1.33 -6.30
C ASP A 174 -21.63 0.14 -6.06
N VAL A 175 -20.42 0.23 -6.60
CA VAL A 175 -19.38 -0.80 -6.51
C VAL A 175 -18.04 -0.16 -6.19
N ASP A 176 -17.61 -0.37 -4.96
CA ASP A 176 -16.34 0.08 -4.40
C ASP A 176 -15.26 -1.01 -4.58
N VAL A 177 -14.05 -0.56 -4.91
CA VAL A 177 -12.93 -1.42 -5.28
C VAL A 177 -11.70 -1.05 -4.46
N LEU A 178 -11.08 -2.03 -3.81
CA LEU A 178 -9.70 -1.90 -3.34
C LEU A 178 -8.77 -2.35 -4.48
N ARG A 179 -7.94 -1.45 -4.99
CA ARG A 179 -7.01 -1.73 -6.09
C ARG A 179 -5.57 -1.70 -5.62
N PHE A 180 -4.91 -2.85 -5.68
CA PHE A 180 -3.46 -2.92 -5.49
C PHE A 180 -2.72 -2.48 -6.75
N LEU A 181 -1.86 -1.48 -6.59
CA LEU A 181 -0.96 -0.98 -7.62
C LEU A 181 0.18 -1.97 -7.88
N SER A 182 1.00 -1.67 -8.89
CA SER A 182 2.07 -2.55 -9.31
C SER A 182 3.01 -2.91 -8.16
N GLY A 183 3.40 -4.19 -8.13
CA GLY A 183 4.34 -4.69 -7.15
C GLY A 183 3.73 -5.39 -5.95
N ILE A 184 2.41 -5.56 -5.84
CA ILE A 184 1.74 -6.41 -4.84
C ILE A 184 1.16 -7.65 -5.55
N ASP A 185 1.60 -8.85 -5.17
CA ASP A 185 1.13 -10.12 -5.77
C ASP A 185 -0.10 -10.63 -5.01
N PRO A 186 -1.18 -11.08 -5.70
CA PRO A 186 -2.32 -11.71 -5.06
C PRO A 186 -1.98 -12.89 -4.15
N ALA A 187 -0.87 -13.59 -4.38
CA ALA A 187 -0.43 -14.72 -3.55
C ALA A 187 0.04 -14.29 -2.15
N ASP A 188 0.46 -13.04 -2.00
CA ASP A 188 1.00 -12.49 -0.75
C ASP A 188 -0.09 -11.79 0.10
N VAL A 189 -1.31 -11.65 -0.43
CA VAL A 189 -2.40 -10.95 0.27
C VAL A 189 -3.22 -11.89 1.15
N HIS A 190 -3.25 -11.57 2.44
CA HIS A 190 -4.04 -12.23 3.48
C HIS A 190 -5.23 -11.38 3.90
N LEU A 191 -6.35 -12.04 4.22
CA LEU A 191 -7.59 -11.41 4.65
C LEU A 191 -7.96 -11.89 6.06
N LEU A 192 -7.97 -11.00 7.05
CA LEU A 192 -8.38 -11.32 8.42
C LEU A 192 -9.60 -10.52 8.83
N GLU A 193 -10.71 -11.19 9.13
CA GLU A 193 -11.94 -10.53 9.57
C GLU A 193 -12.03 -10.54 11.10
N PHE A 194 -11.99 -9.36 11.72
CA PHE A 194 -12.23 -9.15 13.15
C PHE A 194 -13.73 -8.90 13.39
N THR A 195 -14.50 -9.98 13.52
CA THR A 195 -15.97 -9.91 13.60
C THR A 195 -16.51 -9.16 14.82
N ASP A 196 -15.76 -9.09 15.92
CA ASP A 196 -16.12 -8.34 17.12
C ASP A 196 -15.84 -6.83 17.01
N ARG A 197 -15.05 -6.43 16.00
CA ARG A 197 -14.77 -5.02 15.65
C ARG A 197 -15.52 -4.56 14.40
N GLY A 198 -15.95 -5.49 13.55
CA GLY A 198 -16.55 -5.17 12.25
C GLY A 198 -15.50 -4.63 11.29
N GLU A 199 -14.33 -5.27 11.24
CA GLU A 199 -13.20 -4.84 10.44
C GLU A 199 -12.65 -5.98 9.59
N LEU A 200 -12.21 -5.68 8.37
CA LEU A 200 -11.39 -6.56 7.56
C LEU A 200 -9.98 -5.97 7.44
N LEU A 201 -8.98 -6.75 7.82
CA LEU A 201 -7.59 -6.46 7.52
C LEU A 201 -7.24 -7.09 6.16
N VAL A 202 -6.77 -6.26 5.23
CA VAL A 202 -6.20 -6.71 3.95
C VAL A 202 -4.70 -6.47 4.00
N TRP A 203 -3.91 -7.54 4.03
CA TRP A 203 -2.50 -7.46 4.34
C TRP A 203 -1.62 -8.15 3.27
N PRO A 204 -0.80 -7.40 2.51
CA PRO A 204 0.06 -7.94 1.46
C PRO A 204 1.37 -8.64 1.90
N ASP A 205 1.49 -9.06 3.18
CA ASP A 205 2.66 -9.74 3.76
C ASP A 205 4.00 -9.02 3.51
N ARG A 206 4.10 -7.75 3.96
CA ARG A 206 5.28 -6.90 3.72
C ARG A 206 5.83 -6.22 4.96
N GLU A 207 7.12 -5.89 4.86
CA GLU A 207 7.86 -5.07 5.81
C GLU A 207 8.46 -3.81 5.13
N PRO A 208 8.40 -2.61 5.76
CA PRO A 208 7.73 -2.34 7.04
C PRO A 208 6.24 -2.66 6.97
N LEU A 209 5.64 -3.04 8.11
CA LEU A 209 4.26 -3.51 8.17
C LEU A 209 3.32 -2.58 7.41
N GLN A 210 2.65 -3.15 6.40
CA GLN A 210 1.70 -2.45 5.53
C GLN A 210 0.39 -3.22 5.52
N TYR A 211 -0.76 -2.59 5.75
CA TYR A 211 -2.07 -3.22 5.57
C TYR A 211 -3.18 -2.18 5.43
N VAL A 212 -4.34 -2.61 4.91
CA VAL A 212 -5.56 -1.80 4.85
C VAL A 212 -6.56 -2.33 5.88
N VAL A 213 -7.09 -1.43 6.71
CA VAL A 213 -8.26 -1.70 7.55
C VAL A 213 -9.50 -1.21 6.83
N ILE A 214 -10.43 -2.12 6.56
CA ILE A 214 -11.75 -1.78 6.04
C ILE A 214 -12.74 -1.82 7.21
N GLU A 215 -13.21 -0.65 7.65
CA GLU A 215 -14.19 -0.50 8.72
C GLU A 215 -15.61 -0.91 8.26
N ASN A 216 -16.48 -1.26 9.20
CA ASN A 216 -17.85 -1.71 8.96
C ASN A 216 -17.95 -2.95 8.05
N TRP A 217 -16.94 -3.81 8.07
CA TRP A 217 -16.96 -5.09 7.37
C TRP A 217 -17.80 -6.12 8.14
N ASP A 218 -18.67 -6.83 7.42
CA ASP A 218 -19.47 -7.93 7.95
C ASP A 218 -19.73 -8.97 6.85
N THR A 219 -19.02 -10.10 6.88
CA THR A 219 -19.26 -11.18 5.92
C THR A 219 -20.65 -11.82 6.02
N ALA A 220 -21.39 -11.58 7.11
CA ALA A 220 -22.77 -12.03 7.25
C ALA A 220 -23.78 -11.13 6.51
N ALA A 221 -23.39 -9.91 6.16
CA ALA A 221 -24.19 -9.01 5.32
C ALA A 221 -24.19 -9.48 3.85
N ALA A 222 -25.11 -8.94 3.04
CA ALA A 222 -25.08 -9.22 1.62
C ALA A 222 -23.84 -8.57 0.99
N ALA A 223 -23.18 -9.24 0.04
CA ALA A 223 -21.95 -8.73 -0.55
C ALA A 223 -22.08 -7.36 -1.24
N ALA A 224 -23.28 -7.02 -1.72
CA ALA A 224 -23.57 -5.70 -2.27
C ALA A 224 -23.53 -4.58 -1.21
N ASP A 225 -23.67 -4.95 0.07
CA ASP A 225 -23.65 -4.06 1.23
C ASP A 225 -22.29 -4.10 1.95
N TRP A 226 -21.25 -4.69 1.36
CA TRP A 226 -19.89 -4.61 1.92
C TRP A 226 -19.24 -3.26 1.59
N PRO A 227 -18.38 -2.70 2.47
CA PRO A 227 -17.65 -1.47 2.18
C PRO A 227 -16.80 -1.52 0.90
N VAL A 228 -16.33 -2.71 0.50
CA VAL A 228 -15.63 -2.97 -0.75
C VAL A 228 -16.15 -4.28 -1.34
N GLN A 229 -16.49 -4.29 -2.63
CA GLN A 229 -17.13 -5.43 -3.30
C GLN A 229 -16.15 -6.22 -4.19
N SER A 230 -15.01 -5.63 -4.57
CA SER A 230 -13.92 -6.35 -5.24
C SER A 230 -12.53 -5.88 -4.80
N ILE A 231 -11.57 -6.80 -4.90
CA ILE A 231 -10.15 -6.50 -4.76
C ILE A 231 -9.47 -6.76 -6.11
N GLU A 232 -8.82 -5.75 -6.67
CA GLU A 232 -8.18 -5.78 -7.99
C GLU A 232 -6.67 -5.63 -7.89
N PHE A 233 -5.95 -6.23 -8.83
CA PHE A 233 -4.49 -6.19 -8.91
C PHE A 233 -4.04 -5.76 -10.30
N ASP A 234 -2.93 -5.02 -10.38
CA ASP A 234 -2.30 -4.52 -11.61
C ASP A 234 -2.10 -5.60 -12.71
N GLY A 235 -1.91 -6.86 -12.33
CA GLY A 235 -1.83 -8.01 -13.26
C GLY A 235 -3.16 -8.47 -13.88
N GLY A 236 -4.26 -7.76 -13.64
CA GLY A 236 -5.62 -8.08 -14.11
C GLY A 236 -6.32 -9.20 -13.33
N THR A 237 -5.76 -9.60 -12.18
CA THR A 237 -6.45 -10.52 -11.26
C THR A 237 -7.52 -9.73 -10.49
N THR A 238 -8.73 -10.26 -10.41
CA THR A 238 -9.82 -9.68 -9.63
C THR A 238 -10.37 -10.73 -8.68
N TRP A 239 -10.53 -10.34 -7.42
CA TRP A 239 -11.28 -11.10 -6.42
C TRP A 239 -12.66 -10.50 -6.30
N ASP A 240 -13.65 -11.26 -6.74
CA ASP A 240 -15.06 -10.97 -6.49
C ASP A 240 -15.45 -11.37 -5.05
N ALA A 241 -16.70 -11.11 -4.68
CA ALA A 241 -17.20 -11.44 -3.36
C ALA A 241 -16.98 -12.91 -2.94
N ALA A 242 -17.12 -13.87 -3.87
CA ALA A 242 -16.92 -15.28 -3.57
C ALA A 242 -15.43 -15.59 -3.32
N ALA A 243 -14.54 -15.01 -4.13
CA ALA A 243 -13.10 -15.12 -3.96
C ALA A 243 -12.63 -14.49 -2.65
N ILE A 244 -13.19 -13.33 -2.27
CA ILE A 244 -12.92 -12.65 -1.00
C ILE A 244 -13.36 -13.54 0.17
N THR A 245 -14.62 -13.97 0.23
CA THR A 245 -15.11 -14.84 1.33
C THR A 245 -14.28 -16.10 1.48
N SER A 246 -13.87 -16.73 0.38
CA SER A 246 -13.08 -17.96 0.43
C SER A 246 -11.67 -17.80 1.01
N ARG A 247 -11.16 -16.57 1.08
CA ARG A 247 -9.82 -16.21 1.58
C ARG A 247 -9.83 -15.64 2.98
N ILE A 248 -10.97 -15.18 3.46
CA ILE A 248 -11.10 -14.63 4.80
C ILE A 248 -10.80 -15.71 5.84
N VAL A 249 -9.92 -15.37 6.76
CA VAL A 249 -9.77 -16.07 8.03
C VAL A 249 -10.49 -15.25 9.10
N THR A 250 -11.58 -15.82 9.63
CA THR A 250 -12.37 -15.17 10.68
C THR A 250 -11.66 -15.26 12.02
N THR A 251 -11.54 -14.13 12.71
CA THR A 251 -10.81 -13.98 13.97
C THR A 251 -11.54 -13.07 14.97
N PHE A 252 -10.99 -12.92 16.17
CA PHE A 252 -11.49 -12.10 17.28
C PHE A 252 -10.30 -11.38 17.95
N THR A 253 -10.55 -10.31 18.72
CA THR A 253 -9.56 -9.47 19.43
C THR A 253 -8.51 -10.24 20.28
N GLY A 254 -8.74 -11.52 20.61
CA GLY A 254 -7.81 -12.36 21.38
C GLY A 254 -7.33 -13.63 20.69
N SER A 255 -7.56 -13.78 19.38
CA SER A 255 -7.05 -14.93 18.63
C SER A 255 -5.54 -14.90 18.52
N ASP A 256 -4.97 -16.10 18.46
CA ASP A 256 -3.56 -16.38 18.20
C ASP A 256 -3.60 -17.51 17.16
N LEU A 257 -3.61 -17.12 15.89
CA LEU A 257 -3.97 -18.01 14.79
C LEU A 257 -2.82 -18.97 14.43
N ASN A 258 -1.58 -18.54 14.62
CA ASN A 258 -0.38 -19.36 14.44
C ASN A 258 0.04 -20.09 15.73
N ALA A 259 -0.65 -19.84 16.86
CA ALA A 259 -0.40 -20.44 18.17
C ALA A 259 1.04 -20.17 18.69
N ASP A 260 1.60 -19.04 18.33
CA ASP A 260 2.94 -18.61 18.73
C ASP A 260 2.93 -17.83 20.05
N GLY A 261 1.80 -17.74 20.73
CA GLY A 261 1.70 -17.06 22.02
C GLY A 261 1.69 -15.53 21.93
N VAL A 262 1.75 -14.95 20.73
CA VAL A 262 1.47 -13.54 20.45
C VAL A 262 0.13 -13.50 19.73
N THR A 263 -0.90 -12.97 20.40
CA THR A 263 -2.21 -12.84 19.74
C THR A 263 -2.08 -11.95 18.50
N ASP A 264 -2.81 -12.25 17.44
CA ASP A 264 -2.78 -11.52 16.16
C ASP A 264 -2.92 -10.00 16.39
N LEU A 265 -3.78 -9.59 17.32
CA LEU A 265 -3.97 -8.20 17.69
C LEU A 265 -2.74 -7.55 18.33
N VAL A 266 -2.00 -8.29 19.15
CA VAL A 266 -0.77 -7.81 19.78
C VAL A 266 0.34 -7.69 18.74
N ALA A 267 0.44 -8.66 17.81
CA ALA A 267 1.40 -8.57 16.71
C ALA A 267 1.14 -7.31 15.86
N ILE A 268 -0.11 -7.09 15.44
CA ILE A 268 -0.52 -5.89 14.71
C ILE A 268 -0.18 -4.60 15.49
N ALA A 269 -0.53 -4.55 16.78
CA ALA A 269 -0.28 -3.37 17.62
C ALA A 269 1.20 -3.06 17.85
N LEU A 270 2.08 -4.05 17.65
CA LEU A 270 3.53 -3.89 17.77
C LEU A 270 4.20 -3.65 16.41
N GLY A 271 3.44 -3.56 15.31
CA GLY A 271 4.01 -3.41 13.97
C GLY A 271 4.68 -4.68 13.46
N ILE A 272 4.20 -5.85 13.91
CA ILE A 272 4.73 -7.16 13.58
C ILE A 272 3.75 -7.90 12.67
N ASN A 273 4.29 -8.64 11.70
CA ASN A 273 3.60 -9.69 10.96
C ASN A 273 2.87 -10.69 11.91
N PRO A 274 1.51 -10.73 11.94
CA PRO A 274 0.75 -11.62 12.83
C PRO A 274 0.83 -13.12 12.49
N PHE A 275 1.52 -13.51 11.41
CA PHE A 275 1.80 -14.91 11.08
C PHE A 275 3.25 -15.32 11.37
N ALA A 276 4.15 -14.40 11.75
CA ALA A 276 5.55 -14.68 12.01
C ALA A 276 5.72 -15.49 13.31
N ILE A 277 6.05 -16.78 13.18
CA ILE A 277 6.17 -17.72 14.31
C ILE A 277 7.46 -17.51 15.14
N ASP A 278 8.50 -16.97 14.51
CA ASP A 278 9.86 -16.78 15.03
C ASP A 278 10.33 -15.41 14.55
N LEU A 279 10.39 -14.44 15.45
CA LEU A 279 10.52 -13.02 15.12
C LEU A 279 11.95 -12.54 14.96
N ASP A 280 12.89 -13.13 15.68
CA ASP A 280 14.32 -12.81 15.59
C ASP A 280 15.10 -13.82 14.71
N GLY A 281 14.45 -14.92 14.31
CA GLY A 281 14.99 -15.92 13.41
C GLY A 281 16.05 -16.80 14.05
N ASP A 282 16.10 -16.86 15.37
CA ASP A 282 17.07 -17.66 16.12
C ASP A 282 16.72 -19.15 16.14
N GLY A 283 15.47 -19.51 15.79
CA GLY A 283 14.93 -20.85 15.73
C GLY A 283 14.03 -21.25 16.90
N LEU A 284 13.83 -20.38 17.89
CA LEU A 284 12.76 -20.49 18.88
C LEU A 284 11.48 -19.85 18.32
N THR A 285 10.34 -20.43 18.66
CA THR A 285 9.08 -19.75 18.36
C THR A 285 8.81 -18.70 19.44
N ASN A 286 8.05 -17.66 19.10
CA ASN A 286 7.62 -16.62 20.05
C ASN A 286 7.02 -17.23 21.34
N LEU A 287 6.35 -18.39 21.22
CA LEU A 287 5.75 -19.09 22.35
C LEU A 287 6.82 -19.67 23.28
N VAL A 288 7.85 -20.29 22.69
CA VAL A 288 8.96 -20.88 23.43
C VAL A 288 9.77 -19.78 24.10
N GLU A 289 10.02 -18.68 23.41
CA GLU A 289 10.71 -17.53 23.98
C GLU A 289 9.96 -16.98 25.20
N ARG A 290 8.64 -16.77 25.09
CA ARG A 290 7.82 -16.37 26.24
C ARG A 290 7.84 -17.37 27.40
N GLN A 291 8.01 -18.67 27.12
CA GLN A 291 8.11 -19.71 28.15
C GLN A 291 9.48 -19.69 28.84
N LEU A 292 10.55 -19.41 28.09
CA LEU A 292 11.91 -19.29 28.62
C LEU A 292 12.16 -17.92 29.27
N GLY A 293 11.39 -16.90 28.89
CA GLY A 293 11.59 -15.52 29.33
C GLY A 293 12.62 -14.75 28.49
N THR A 294 12.98 -15.29 27.32
CA THR A 294 13.86 -14.65 26.34
C THR A 294 13.11 -13.59 25.52
N GLY A 295 13.84 -12.77 24.79
CA GLY A 295 13.33 -11.60 24.10
C GLY A 295 12.89 -11.90 22.67
N LEU A 296 11.59 -11.71 22.37
CA LEU A 296 10.94 -11.86 21.06
C LEU A 296 11.59 -11.15 19.85
N PHE A 297 12.62 -10.36 20.06
CA PHE A 297 13.31 -9.59 19.01
C PHE A 297 14.83 -9.62 19.20
N ASP A 298 15.32 -10.48 20.07
CA ASP A 298 16.70 -10.51 20.52
C ASP A 298 17.19 -11.95 20.54
N SER A 299 17.81 -12.35 19.43
CA SER A 299 18.28 -13.72 19.19
C SER A 299 19.29 -14.24 20.22
N ASP A 300 19.84 -13.37 21.07
CA ASP A 300 20.82 -13.66 22.12
C ASP A 300 20.49 -12.80 23.34
N SER A 301 19.53 -13.27 24.14
CA SER A 301 18.87 -12.49 25.19
C SER A 301 19.79 -12.04 26.33
N ASP A 302 20.89 -12.76 26.57
CA ASP A 302 21.87 -12.43 27.60
C ASP A 302 23.19 -11.83 27.06
N GLY A 303 23.37 -11.86 25.74
CA GLY A 303 24.45 -11.21 25.02
C GLY A 303 25.79 -11.93 25.14
N ASP A 304 25.79 -13.24 25.38
CA ASP A 304 26.99 -14.05 25.52
C ASP A 304 27.56 -14.57 24.18
N GLY A 305 26.80 -14.38 23.10
CA GLY A 305 27.16 -14.72 21.72
C GLY A 305 26.63 -16.07 21.24
N VAL A 306 25.75 -16.73 22.00
CA VAL A 306 25.03 -17.94 21.61
C VAL A 306 23.56 -17.61 21.44
N PHE A 307 22.92 -18.14 20.38
CA PHE A 307 21.49 -17.92 20.21
C PHE A 307 20.67 -18.62 21.28
N ASP A 308 19.54 -18.04 21.68
CA ASP A 308 18.67 -18.60 22.72
C ASP A 308 18.22 -20.03 22.39
N SER A 309 18.01 -20.34 21.11
CA SER A 309 17.70 -21.69 20.62
C SER A 309 18.81 -22.73 20.84
N ALA A 310 20.05 -22.26 20.99
CA ALA A 310 21.26 -23.06 21.10
C ALA A 310 21.91 -22.97 22.48
N ASP A 311 21.41 -22.12 23.38
CA ASP A 311 21.94 -21.95 24.73
C ASP A 311 21.27 -22.91 25.74
N ALA A 312 22.07 -23.43 26.68
CA ALA A 312 21.56 -24.29 27.75
C ALA A 312 20.91 -23.51 28.90
N ASP A 313 21.27 -22.24 29.08
CA ASP A 313 20.66 -21.26 29.98
C ASP A 313 20.62 -19.87 29.31
N PRO A 314 19.68 -19.61 28.38
CA PRO A 314 19.58 -18.41 27.54
C PRO A 314 19.44 -17.05 28.25
N LEU A 315 19.49 -17.03 29.58
CA LEU A 315 19.36 -15.83 30.42
C LEU A 315 20.55 -15.64 31.37
N ASP A 316 21.54 -16.54 31.34
CA ASP A 316 22.76 -16.46 32.14
C ASP A 316 23.97 -16.28 31.23
N PRO A 317 24.54 -15.06 31.13
CA PRO A 317 25.64 -14.74 30.21
C PRO A 317 26.99 -15.37 30.61
N HIS A 318 26.96 -16.33 31.53
CA HIS A 318 28.06 -17.14 31.95
C HIS A 318 27.95 -18.60 31.47
N VAL A 319 26.91 -18.95 30.71
CA VAL A 319 26.56 -20.33 30.29
C VAL A 319 26.50 -20.48 28.76
N THR A 320 27.55 -20.07 28.05
CA THR A 320 27.78 -20.30 26.59
C THR A 320 27.74 -21.76 26.03
N THR A 321 27.23 -22.76 26.76
CA THR A 321 27.34 -24.18 26.38
C THR A 321 26.12 -24.68 25.63
N PHE A 322 26.34 -25.21 24.41
CA PHE A 322 25.32 -25.93 23.65
C PHE A 322 24.69 -27.09 24.46
N PRO A 323 23.37 -27.33 24.37
CA PRO A 323 22.73 -28.47 25.00
C PRO A 323 23.39 -29.75 24.50
N GLY A 324 24.00 -30.48 25.44
CA GLY A 324 25.09 -31.39 25.19
C GLY A 324 24.90 -32.39 24.04
N PHE A 325 25.81 -32.36 23.07
CA PHE A 325 26.21 -33.57 22.39
C PHE A 325 26.81 -34.52 23.44
N SER A 326 26.04 -35.56 23.79
CA SER A 326 26.59 -36.81 24.33
C SER A 326 27.35 -37.53 23.21
N GLY A 327 28.48 -36.96 22.79
CA GLY A 327 29.42 -37.52 21.83
C GLY A 327 30.74 -36.80 22.02
N ASP A 328 31.82 -37.57 22.09
CA ASP A 328 33.18 -37.15 22.43
C ASP A 328 33.56 -35.72 21.96
N PRO A 329 34.37 -34.97 22.75
CA PRO A 329 34.71 -33.59 22.43
C PRO A 329 35.21 -33.46 20.98
N LEU A 330 34.75 -32.42 20.28
CA LEU A 330 35.22 -32.03 18.96
C LEU A 330 36.75 -31.97 18.95
N VAL A 331 37.38 -33.01 18.41
CA VAL A 331 38.82 -33.00 18.12
C VAL A 331 39.00 -32.18 16.86
N ILE A 332 39.45 -30.93 17.01
CA ILE A 332 40.01 -30.18 15.90
C ILE A 332 41.37 -30.81 15.59
N GLU A 333 41.42 -31.74 14.62
CA GLU A 333 42.68 -32.23 14.07
C GLU A 333 43.31 -31.12 13.23
N ILE A 334 44.25 -30.39 13.84
CA ILE A 334 45.11 -29.46 13.11
C ILE A 334 46.09 -30.29 12.28
N PHE A 335 45.79 -30.49 11.00
CA PHE A 335 46.76 -31.03 10.05
C PHE A 335 47.84 -29.99 9.83
N THR A 336 49.04 -30.23 10.35
CA THR A 336 50.22 -29.52 9.87
C THR A 336 50.43 -29.94 8.41
N PRO A 337 50.50 -29.00 7.45
CA PRO A 337 50.80 -29.35 6.07
C PRO A 337 52.16 -30.05 6.04
N SER A 338 52.26 -31.11 5.25
CA SER A 338 53.42 -32.03 5.15
C SER A 338 54.76 -31.36 4.80
N ASN A 339 54.77 -30.04 4.57
CA ASN A 339 55.90 -29.23 4.16
C ASN A 339 56.20 -28.06 5.12
N ALA A 340 55.62 -28.03 6.32
CA ALA A 340 55.89 -26.97 7.28
C ALA A 340 57.32 -27.08 7.85
N VAL A 341 58.20 -26.13 7.50
CA VAL A 341 59.53 -25.98 8.12
C VAL A 341 59.39 -25.01 9.30
N VAL A 342 59.62 -25.50 10.51
CA VAL A 342 59.73 -24.65 11.70
C VAL A 342 61.07 -23.92 11.63
N THR A 343 61.04 -22.60 11.40
CA THR A 343 62.22 -21.75 11.54
C THR A 343 62.38 -21.34 13.01
N PRO A 344 63.61 -21.41 13.59
CA PRO A 344 63.87 -21.10 14.99
C PRO A 344 63.68 -19.63 15.36
#